data_AF-A0A7Y9ZBT6-F1
#
_entry.id   AF-A0A7Y9ZBT6-F1
#
_cell.length_a   1.000
_cell.length_b   1.000
_cell.length_c   1.000
_cell.angle_alpha   90.00
_cell.angle_beta   90.00
_cell.angle_gamma   90.00
#
_symmetry.space_group_name_H-M   'P 1'
#
loop_
_entity.id
_entity.type
_entity.pdbx_description
1 polymer ?
#
loop_
_entity_poly.entity_id
_entity_poly.type
_entity_poly.pdbx_seq_one_letter_code
_entity_poly.pdbx_strand_id
1 'polypeptide(L)' 'MRERAVDGAANEGVAALLAAHFGVRKGDVRIMNGYGSRIKTIEVDD' A
#
# COMPACT_ATOMS: atom_id res chain seq x y z
N MET A 1 14.90 -8.07 -4.23
CA MET A 1 14.90 -7.51 -2.86
C MET A 1 14.27 -8.54 -1.93
N ARG A 2 14.83 -8.77 -0.73
CA ARG A 2 14.14 -9.52 0.34
C ARG A 2 13.39 -8.49 1.19
N GLU A 3 12.12 -8.31 0.89
CA GLU A 3 11.21 -7.50 1.71
C GLU A 3 11.16 -8.15 3.10
N ARG A 4 11.43 -7.39 4.18
CA ARG A 4 11.32 -7.93 5.54
C ARG A 4 9.85 -8.21 5.82
N ALA A 5 9.56 -9.23 6.61
CA ALA A 5 8.18 -9.57 7.00
C ALA A 5 7.41 -8.36 7.61
N VAL A 6 8.14 -7.46 8.27
CA VAL A 6 7.60 -6.21 8.83
C VAL A 6 7.13 -5.25 7.74
N ASP A 7 7.88 -5.13 6.63
CA ASP A 7 7.52 -4.25 5.52
C ASP A 7 6.29 -4.80 4.78
N GLY A 8 6.19 -6.13 4.65
CA GLY A 8 5.01 -6.80 4.10
C GLY A 8 3.72 -6.48 4.87
N ALA A 9 3.76 -6.55 6.20
CA ALA A 9 2.60 -6.21 7.04
C ALA A 9 2.24 -4.72 6.99
N ALA A 10 3.24 -3.84 6.91
CA ALA A 10 3.02 -2.39 6.78
C ALA A 10 2.41 -2.03 5.42
N ASN A 11 2.88 -2.63 4.33
CA ASN A 11 2.34 -2.42 2.99
C ASN A 11 0.91 -2.94 2.87
N GLU A 12 0.64 -4.11 3.46
CA GLU A 12 -0.70 -4.67 3.52
C GLU A 12 -1.69 -3.79 4.30
N GLY A 13 -1.29 -3.30 5.48
CA GLY A 13 -2.14 -2.44 6.31
C GLY A 13 -2.49 -1.12 5.62
N VAL A 14 -1.51 -0.50 4.93
CA VAL A 14 -1.74 0.73 4.16
C VAL A 14 -2.71 0.49 3.00
N ALA A 15 -2.53 -0.58 2.23
CA ALA A 15 -3.42 -0.90 1.11
C ALA A 15 -4.86 -1.16 1.58
N ALA A 16 -5.04 -1.90 2.67
CA ALA A 16 -6.36 -2.18 3.24
C ALA A 16 -7.06 -0.92 3.75
N LEU A 17 -6.34 -0.03 4.44
CA LEU A 17 -6.88 1.23 4.95
C LEU A 17 -7.37 2.14 3.81
N LEU A 18 -6.54 2.31 2.78
CA LEU A 18 -6.89 3.17 1.65
C LEU A 18 -8.04 2.59 0.82
N ALA A 19 -8.04 1.28 0.58
CA ALA A 19 -9.15 0.62 -0.10
C ALA A 19 -10.48 0.84 0.64
N ALA A 20 -10.49 0.68 1.96
CA ALA A 20 -11.68 0.94 2.77
C ALA A 20 -12.09 2.42 2.77
N HIS A 21 -11.13 3.35 2.77
CA HIS A 21 -11.40 4.78 2.74
C HIS A 21 -12.02 5.26 1.42
N PHE A 22 -11.53 4.73 0.29
CA PHE A 22 -12.00 5.10 -1.05
C PHE A 22 -13.14 4.21 -1.58
N GLY A 23 -13.43 3.09 -0.93
CA GLY A 23 -14.49 2.17 -1.36
C GLY A 23 -14.11 1.27 -2.55
N VAL A 24 -12.81 1.14 -2.86
CA VAL A 24 -12.27 0.36 -3.98
C VAL A 24 -11.78 -1.02 -3.52
N ARG A 25 -11.39 -1.91 -4.45
CA ARG A 25 -10.79 -3.19 -4.07
C ARG A 25 -9.35 -2.98 -3.65
N LYS A 26 -8.85 -3.81 -2.74
CA LYS A 26 -7.42 -3.78 -2.33
C LYS A 26 -6.46 -3.96 -3.51
N GLY A 27 -6.88 -4.68 -4.56
CA GLY A 27 -6.09 -4.84 -5.79
C GLY A 27 -5.90 -3.56 -6.59
N ASP A 28 -6.77 -2.57 -6.37
CA ASP A 28 -6.78 -1.28 -7.06
C ASP A 28 -5.88 -0.25 -6.35
N VAL A 29 -5.24 -0.64 -5.23
CA VAL A 29 -4.34 0.22 -4.46
C VAL A 29 -2.89 -0.25 -4.64
N ARG A 30 -2.07 0.56 -5.32
CA ARG A 30 -0.69 0.21 -5.67
C ARG A 30 0.31 1.21 -5.09
N ILE A 31 1.33 0.72 -4.38
CA ILE A 31 2.44 1.56 -3.91
C ILE A 31 3.39 1.79 -5.09
N MET A 32 3.49 3.03 -5.57
CA MET A 32 4.36 3.36 -6.70
C MET A 32 5.78 3.71 -6.23
N ASN A 33 5.91 4.33 -5.05
CA ASN A 33 7.19 4.67 -4.46
C ASN A 33 7.12 4.73 -2.93
N GLY A 34 8.28 4.63 -2.28
CA GLY A 34 8.42 4.80 -0.83
C GLY A 34 8.36 3.49 -0.02
N TYR A 35 8.68 2.34 -0.61
CA TYR A 35 8.69 1.03 0.07
C TYR A 35 9.51 1.03 1.38
N GLY A 36 10.64 1.75 1.41
CA GLY A 36 11.47 1.94 2.62
C GLY A 36 11.36 3.33 3.27
N SER A 37 10.40 4.15 2.84
CA SER A 37 10.21 5.52 3.32
C SER A 37 8.94 5.65 4.15
N ARG A 38 8.90 6.67 5.02
CA ARG A 38 7.68 7.06 5.73
C ARG A 38 6.66 7.74 4.82
N ILE A 39 7.14 8.35 3.73
CA ILE A 39 6.30 9.00 2.72
C ILE A 39 6.14 8.04 1.55
N LYS A 40 4.89 7.73 1.21
CA LYS A 40 4.54 6.82 0.11
C LYS A 40 3.70 7.54 -0.93
N THR A 41 4.00 7.26 -2.20
CA THR A 41 3.14 7.65 -3.32
C THR A 41 2.31 6.44 -3.69
N ILE A 42 0.98 6.60 -3.66
CA ILE A 42 0.02 5.53 -3.87
C ILE A 42 -0.82 5.89 -5.10
N GLU A 43 -1.02 4.91 -5.98
CA GLU A 43 -2.00 4.95 -7.06
C GLU A 43 -3.27 4.20 -6.58
N VAL A 44 -4.42 4.78 -6.88
CA VAL A 44 -5.74 4.22 -6.57
C VAL A 44 -6.56 4.23 -7.86
N ASP A 45 -6.89 3.05 -8.37
CA ASP A 45 -7.71 2.87 -9.56
C ASP A 45 -9.20 2.76 -9.16
N ASP A 46 -10.13 3.19 -10.03
CA ASP A 46 -11.60 3.09 -9.86
C ASP A 46 -12.25 2.49 -11.13
#